data_AF-A0A3M1NHB6-F1
#
_entry.id   AF-A0A3M1NHB6-F1
#
_cell.length_a   1.000
_cell.length_b   1.000
_cell.length_c   1.000
_cell.angle_alpha   90.00
_cell.angle_beta   90.00
_cell.angle_gamma   90.00
#
_symmetry.space_group_name_H-M   'P 1'
#
loop_
_entity.id
_entity.type
_entity.pdbx_description
1 polymer ?
#
loop_
_entity_poly.entity_id
_entity_poly.type
_entity_poly.pdbx_seq_one_letter_code
_entity_poly.pdbx_strand_id
1 'polypeptide(L)'
;MKATAIAHANIALVKYWGKRDIKLNLPAVGSISMTLRDLFTQSSIFFSEEFSEDILILNGQPAGEVERRRVSSFLDIFRDLSGVRMCAKVESHNNFPTGAGLASSASGFAALTIAASAALGLELSSEKLSILARQGSGSAARSIYGGFVEMKKGELPDGSDAYAIQLYDENYWNLDMLILITSEEEKEISSTRGMKLTAETSPYYSAWVQSSEDDL
;
A
#
# COMPACT_ATOMS: atom_id res chain seq x y z
N MET A 1 10.87 20.78 -2.56
CA MET A 1 10.78 19.92 -1.37
C MET A 1 10.99 18.47 -1.77
N LYS A 2 12.01 17.77 -1.23
CA LYS A 2 12.39 16.42 -1.70
C LYS A 2 12.63 15.47 -0.53
N ALA A 3 12.20 14.22 -0.68
CA ALA A 3 12.62 13.13 0.19
C ALA A 3 12.62 11.79 -0.57
N THR A 4 13.32 10.81 0.00
CA THR A 4 13.37 9.44 -0.48
C THR A 4 13.11 8.50 0.69
N ALA A 5 12.30 7.48 0.47
CA ALA A 5 12.04 6.45 1.45
C ALA A 5 12.10 5.06 0.82
N ILE A 6 12.35 4.06 1.66
CA ILE A 6 12.30 2.65 1.31
C ILE A 6 11.19 2.03 2.16
N ALA A 7 10.35 1.21 1.54
CA ALA A 7 9.42 0.35 2.25
C ALA A 7 9.47 -1.06 1.68
N HIS A 8 9.26 -2.03 2.57
CA HIS A 8 9.41 -3.44 2.28
C HIS A 8 8.08 -4.07 1.87
N ALA A 9 8.12 -5.02 0.94
CA ALA A 9 6.94 -5.80 0.57
C ALA A 9 6.48 -6.65 1.76
N ASN A 10 5.19 -6.99 1.79
CA ASN A 10 4.64 -7.89 2.79
C ASN A 10 3.82 -8.99 2.14
N ILE A 11 3.80 -10.17 2.77
CA ILE A 11 3.00 -11.32 2.33
C ILE A 11 1.95 -11.62 3.37
N ALA A 12 0.68 -11.55 2.95
CA ALA A 12 -0.46 -11.87 3.80
C ALA A 12 -0.46 -13.36 4.17
N LEU A 13 -0.48 -13.66 5.46
CA LEU A 13 -0.71 -14.99 6.02
C LEU A 13 -2.22 -15.20 6.19
N VAL A 14 -2.90 -14.25 6.84
CA VAL A 14 -4.37 -14.11 6.83
C VAL A 14 -4.75 -13.11 5.75
N LYS A 15 -5.63 -13.48 4.83
CA LYS A 15 -5.78 -12.78 3.54
C LYS A 15 -6.67 -11.55 3.65
N TYR A 16 -6.18 -10.45 3.10
CA TYR A 16 -7.00 -9.30 2.71
C TYR A 16 -7.67 -9.60 1.36
N TRP A 17 -8.99 -9.71 1.34
CA TRP A 17 -9.78 -9.87 0.12
C TRP A 17 -11.16 -9.23 0.31
N GLY A 18 -11.59 -8.40 -0.63
CA GLY A 18 -12.78 -7.56 -0.49
C GLY A 18 -12.55 -6.20 0.19
N LYS A 19 -13.40 -5.23 -0.17
CA LYS A 19 -13.41 -3.87 0.38
C LYS A 19 -14.84 -3.52 0.78
N ARG A 20 -15.03 -2.95 1.97
CA ARG A 20 -16.32 -2.33 2.34
C ARG A 20 -16.46 -0.91 1.81
N ASP A 21 -15.34 -0.22 1.57
CA ASP A 21 -15.29 1.08 0.90
C ASP A 21 -14.11 1.12 -0.08
N ILE A 22 -14.42 1.40 -1.35
CA ILE A 22 -13.43 1.41 -2.43
C ILE A 22 -12.59 2.70 -2.41
N LYS A 23 -13.20 3.84 -2.08
CA LYS A 23 -12.57 5.16 -2.13
C LYS A 23 -11.50 5.29 -1.05
N LEU A 24 -11.82 4.85 0.15
CA LEU A 24 -10.93 4.89 1.32
C LEU A 24 -10.08 3.62 1.47
N ASN A 25 -10.27 2.64 0.58
CA ASN A 25 -9.67 1.31 0.66
C ASN A 25 -9.92 0.63 2.03
N LEU A 26 -11.14 0.77 2.57
CA LEU A 26 -11.51 0.09 3.81
C LEU A 26 -11.70 -1.40 3.55
N PRO A 27 -10.96 -2.27 4.26
CA PRO A 27 -11.03 -3.70 4.01
C PRO A 27 -12.37 -4.27 4.50
N ALA A 28 -12.82 -5.36 3.86
CA ALA A 28 -13.97 -6.10 4.34
C ALA A 28 -13.66 -6.92 5.60
N VAL A 29 -12.38 -7.32 5.77
CA VAL A 29 -11.89 -8.21 6.83
C VAL A 29 -10.55 -7.73 7.36
N GLY A 30 -10.19 -8.12 8.59
CA GLY A 30 -8.83 -7.93 9.08
C GLY A 30 -7.84 -8.84 8.34
N SER A 31 -6.54 -8.61 8.51
CA SER A 31 -5.53 -9.47 7.87
C SER A 31 -4.16 -9.34 8.50
N ILE A 32 -3.39 -10.42 8.50
CA ILE A 32 -2.03 -10.46 9.06
C ILE A 32 -1.05 -10.74 7.93
N SER A 33 0.09 -10.05 7.94
CA SER A 33 1.19 -10.28 7.01
C SER A 33 2.54 -10.34 7.70
N MET A 34 3.50 -10.93 7.00
CA MET A 34 4.92 -10.83 7.33
C MET A 34 5.61 -9.87 6.36
N THR A 35 6.36 -8.91 6.89
CA THR A 35 7.19 -7.99 6.11
C THR A 35 8.48 -8.67 5.67
N LEU A 36 8.87 -8.49 4.40
CA LEU A 36 10.03 -9.16 3.79
C LEU A 36 11.26 -8.27 3.81
N ARG A 37 12.40 -8.79 4.27
CA ARG A 37 13.66 -8.03 4.31
C ARG A 37 14.17 -7.67 2.92
N ASP A 38 14.21 -8.62 2.00
CA ASP A 38 14.98 -8.46 0.76
C ASP A 38 14.17 -7.87 -0.39
N LEU A 39 12.84 -7.81 -0.29
CA LEU A 39 11.97 -7.25 -1.33
C LEU A 39 11.49 -5.87 -0.89
N PHE A 40 11.92 -4.82 -1.60
CA PHE A 40 11.61 -3.45 -1.24
C PHE A 40 11.33 -2.56 -2.46
N THR A 41 10.64 -1.46 -2.18
CA THR A 41 10.44 -0.35 -3.10
C THR A 41 11.14 0.87 -2.54
N GLN A 42 11.93 1.54 -3.36
CA GLN A 42 12.44 2.87 -3.09
C GLN A 42 11.61 3.89 -3.86
N SER A 43 11.09 4.91 -3.18
CA SER A 43 10.36 6.02 -3.81
C SER A 43 10.99 7.35 -3.43
N SER A 44 11.31 8.13 -4.45
CA SER A 44 11.77 9.52 -4.32
C SER A 44 10.66 10.45 -4.81
N ILE A 45 10.36 11.48 -4.05
CA ILE A 45 9.38 12.50 -4.43
C ILE A 45 10.03 13.89 -4.37
N PHE A 46 9.73 14.71 -5.36
CA PHE A 46 10.19 16.10 -5.43
C PHE A 46 9.02 17.00 -5.83
N PHE A 47 8.55 17.82 -4.89
CA PHE A 47 7.59 18.90 -5.13
C PHE A 47 8.33 20.16 -5.58
N SER A 48 7.88 20.77 -6.68
CA SER A 48 8.45 21.99 -7.28
C SER A 48 7.39 22.78 -8.05
N GLU A 49 7.52 24.11 -8.10
CA GLU A 49 6.70 24.98 -8.95
C GLU A 49 7.05 24.84 -10.45
N GLU A 50 8.20 24.23 -10.76
CA GLU A 50 8.63 23.95 -12.13
C GLU A 50 7.76 22.88 -12.82
N PHE A 51 7.00 22.10 -12.05
CA PHE A 51 6.12 21.07 -12.59
C PHE A 51 4.71 21.62 -12.77
N SER A 52 4.22 21.59 -14.01
CA SER A 52 2.83 21.95 -14.34
C SER A 52 1.83 20.81 -14.09
N GLU A 53 2.33 19.58 -13.94
CA GLU A 53 1.55 18.38 -13.61
C GLU A 53 2.39 17.37 -12.83
N ASP A 54 1.72 16.41 -12.18
CA ASP A 54 2.41 15.31 -11.51
C ASP A 54 3.07 14.36 -12.52
N ILE A 55 4.34 14.05 -12.30
CA ILE A 55 5.14 13.16 -13.13
C ILE A 55 5.39 11.87 -12.35
N LEU A 56 5.15 10.72 -12.98
CA LEU A 56 5.42 9.42 -12.39
C LEU A 56 6.36 8.61 -13.28
N ILE A 57 7.48 8.17 -12.71
CA ILE A 57 8.45 7.27 -13.32
C ILE A 57 8.51 6.00 -12.47
N LEU A 58 8.24 4.86 -13.10
CA LEU A 58 8.29 3.54 -12.47
C LEU A 58 9.39 2.72 -13.14
N ASN A 59 10.37 2.25 -12.36
CA ASN A 59 11.50 1.45 -12.86
C ASN A 59 12.21 2.10 -14.07
N GLY A 60 12.40 3.42 -14.02
CA GLY A 60 13.08 4.17 -15.08
C GLY A 60 12.22 4.51 -16.30
N GLN A 61 10.95 4.08 -16.35
CA GLN A 61 10.04 4.38 -17.45
C GLN A 61 8.90 5.31 -17.01
N PRO A 62 8.47 6.28 -17.84
CA PRO A 62 7.26 7.04 -17.57
C PRO A 62 6.06 6.10 -17.40
N ALA A 63 5.30 6.30 -16.34
CA ALA A 63 4.10 5.51 -16.09
C ALA A 63 2.95 5.92 -17.01
N GLY A 64 2.00 5.01 -17.20
CA GLY A 64 0.76 5.27 -17.93
C GLY A 64 -0.12 6.32 -17.25
N GLU A 65 -1.09 6.84 -18.01
CA GLU A 65 -1.96 7.91 -17.54
C GLU A 65 -2.80 7.50 -16.33
N VAL A 66 -3.23 6.23 -16.27
CA VAL A 66 -4.06 5.67 -15.19
C VAL A 66 -3.26 5.64 -13.87
N GLU A 67 -2.03 5.13 -13.90
CA GLU A 67 -1.13 5.06 -12.75
C GLU A 67 -0.78 6.47 -12.27
N ARG A 68 -0.48 7.38 -13.20
CA ARG A 68 -0.16 8.77 -12.91
C ARG A 68 -1.32 9.48 -12.23
N ARG A 69 -2.56 9.36 -12.76
CA ARG A 69 -3.76 9.93 -12.15
C ARG A 69 -4.03 9.36 -10.75
N ARG A 70 -3.81 8.05 -10.57
CA ARG A 70 -3.95 7.40 -9.26
C ARG A 70 -2.94 7.95 -8.24
N VAL A 71 -1.67 8.10 -8.62
CA VAL A 71 -0.65 8.69 -7.74
C VAL A 71 -0.95 10.16 -7.48
N SER A 72 -1.34 10.94 -8.48
CA SER A 72 -1.71 12.35 -8.33
C SER A 72 -2.86 12.53 -7.32
N SER A 73 -3.95 11.76 -7.49
CA SER A 73 -5.08 11.76 -6.56
C SER A 73 -4.69 11.34 -5.14
N PHE A 74 -3.70 10.46 -5.01
CA PHE A 74 -3.15 10.06 -3.72
C PHE A 74 -2.31 11.17 -3.08
N LEU A 75 -1.52 11.90 -3.87
CA LEU A 75 -0.73 13.04 -3.40
C LEU A 75 -1.61 14.22 -2.97
N ASP A 76 -2.81 14.38 -3.52
CA ASP A 76 -3.76 15.40 -3.07
C ASP A 76 -4.09 15.30 -1.57
N ILE A 77 -4.10 14.08 -1.01
CA ILE A 77 -4.27 13.87 0.43
C ILE A 77 -3.16 14.58 1.23
N PHE A 78 -1.92 14.52 0.76
CA PHE A 78 -0.77 15.16 1.41
C PHE A 78 -0.72 16.67 1.15
N ARG A 79 -1.18 17.12 -0.02
CA ARG A 79 -1.36 18.55 -0.32
C ARG A 79 -2.38 19.19 0.61
N ASP A 80 -3.49 18.50 0.86
CA ASP A 80 -4.53 18.97 1.78
C ASP A 80 -4.05 19.01 3.23
N LEU A 81 -3.24 18.03 3.65
CA LEU A 81 -2.65 18.01 5.00
C LEU A 81 -1.58 19.09 5.21
N SER A 82 -0.77 19.37 4.19
CA SER A 82 0.37 20.31 4.28
C SER A 82 0.03 21.75 3.88
N GLY A 83 -1.05 21.96 3.11
CA GLY A 83 -1.36 23.22 2.45
C GLY A 83 -0.53 23.50 1.19
N VAL A 84 0.42 22.63 0.83
CA VAL A 84 1.28 22.79 -0.35
C VAL A 84 0.50 22.43 -1.62
N ARG A 85 0.53 23.31 -2.63
CA ARG A 85 -0.19 23.11 -3.91
C ARG A 85 0.69 22.77 -5.11
N MET A 86 1.99 22.55 -4.90
CA MET A 86 2.91 22.16 -5.96
C MET A 86 2.61 20.76 -6.51
N CYS A 87 2.85 20.61 -7.81
CA CYS A 87 2.97 19.29 -8.44
C CYS A 87 4.29 18.62 -8.03
N ALA A 88 4.36 17.31 -8.22
CA ALA A 88 5.50 16.49 -7.84
C ALA A 88 5.99 15.60 -8.97
N LYS A 89 7.31 15.42 -9.02
CA LYS A 89 7.93 14.29 -9.70
C LYS A 89 8.12 13.15 -8.70
N VAL A 90 7.56 11.99 -9.01
CA VAL A 90 7.73 10.74 -8.28
C VAL A 90 8.55 9.77 -9.13
N GLU A 91 9.66 9.30 -8.57
CA GLU A 91 10.47 8.23 -9.14
C GLU A 91 10.45 7.05 -8.19
N SER A 92 9.93 5.91 -8.64
CA SER A 92 9.81 4.70 -7.81
C SER A 92 10.45 3.50 -8.50
N HIS A 93 11.20 2.71 -7.72
CA HIS A 93 11.90 1.52 -8.18
C HIS A 93 11.68 0.34 -7.24
N ASN A 94 11.35 -0.82 -7.81
CA ASN A 94 11.28 -2.10 -7.09
C ASN A 94 12.53 -2.91 -7.40
N ASN A 95 13.14 -3.54 -6.39
CA ASN A 95 14.22 -4.51 -6.63
C ASN A 95 13.72 -5.92 -6.99
N PHE A 96 12.44 -6.06 -7.37
CA PHE A 96 11.78 -7.31 -7.72
C PHE A 96 10.78 -7.09 -8.88
N PRO A 97 10.38 -8.16 -9.60
CA PRO A 97 9.45 -8.05 -10.72
C PRO A 97 8.14 -7.36 -10.32
N THR A 98 7.77 -6.32 -11.06
CA THR A 98 6.51 -5.60 -10.85
C THR A 98 5.38 -6.41 -11.47
N GLY A 99 4.22 -6.49 -10.82
CA GLY A 99 3.05 -7.20 -11.37
C GLY A 99 3.05 -8.72 -11.17
N ALA A 100 4.19 -9.35 -10.85
CA ALA A 100 4.36 -10.79 -10.60
C ALA A 100 3.71 -11.31 -9.29
N GLY A 101 2.78 -10.54 -8.70
CA GLY A 101 2.07 -10.95 -7.49
C GLY A 101 2.80 -10.77 -6.17
N LEU A 102 3.99 -10.17 -6.18
CA LEU A 102 4.81 -9.90 -4.98
C LEU A 102 4.45 -8.58 -4.28
N ALA A 103 3.17 -8.22 -4.31
CA ALA A 103 2.63 -7.04 -3.62
C ALA A 103 3.39 -5.72 -3.88
N SER A 104 3.90 -5.48 -5.09
CA SER A 104 4.65 -4.25 -5.44
C SER A 104 3.90 -2.94 -5.16
N SER A 105 2.57 -2.96 -5.25
CA SER A 105 1.76 -1.80 -4.88
C SER A 105 1.72 -1.53 -3.37
N ALA A 106 1.89 -2.54 -2.51
CA ALA A 106 1.90 -2.37 -1.07
C ALA A 106 3.15 -1.60 -0.62
N SER A 107 4.34 -2.10 -0.96
CA SER A 107 5.61 -1.43 -0.69
C SER A 107 5.71 -0.09 -1.41
N GLY A 108 5.23 0.02 -2.65
CA GLY A 108 5.26 1.29 -3.40
C GLY A 108 4.45 2.40 -2.76
N PHE A 109 3.19 2.15 -2.36
CA PHE A 109 2.40 3.17 -1.68
C PHE A 109 2.88 3.45 -0.25
N ALA A 110 3.46 2.46 0.44
CA ALA A 110 4.09 2.68 1.74
C ALA A 110 5.33 3.59 1.64
N ALA A 111 6.23 3.30 0.69
CA ALA A 111 7.42 4.12 0.43
C ALA A 111 7.03 5.54 0.00
N LEU A 112 6.05 5.68 -0.89
CA LEU A 112 5.53 6.99 -1.31
C LEU A 112 4.90 7.76 -0.15
N THR A 113 4.18 7.10 0.75
CA THR A 113 3.57 7.73 1.93
C THR A 113 4.64 8.32 2.85
N ILE A 114 5.68 7.53 3.15
CA ILE A 114 6.78 7.96 4.02
C ILE A 114 7.55 9.11 3.35
N ALA A 115 7.87 8.98 2.07
CA ALA A 115 8.60 10.01 1.32
C ALA A 115 7.78 11.31 1.20
N ALA A 116 6.48 11.25 0.92
CA ALA A 116 5.63 12.43 0.83
C ALA A 116 5.50 13.14 2.18
N SER A 117 5.29 12.39 3.27
CA SER A 117 5.27 12.94 4.63
C SER A 117 6.57 13.67 4.95
N ALA A 118 7.71 13.03 4.70
CA ALA A 118 9.03 13.59 4.97
C ALA A 118 9.33 14.83 4.09
N ALA A 119 9.02 14.79 2.79
CA ALA A 119 9.27 15.90 1.88
C ALA A 119 8.48 17.16 2.26
N LEU A 120 7.28 16.99 2.79
CA LEU A 120 6.39 18.08 3.21
C LEU A 120 6.56 18.48 4.68
N GLY A 121 7.49 17.84 5.41
CA GLY A 121 7.74 18.13 6.83
C GLY A 121 6.56 17.75 7.74
N LEU A 122 5.76 16.76 7.36
CA LEU A 122 4.65 16.27 8.17
C LEU A 122 5.19 15.28 9.22
N GLU A 123 5.05 15.64 10.52
CA GLU A 123 5.38 14.77 11.65
C GLU A 123 4.23 13.82 11.96
N LEU A 124 4.11 12.74 11.18
CA LEU A 124 3.03 11.76 11.32
C LEU A 124 3.49 10.53 12.10
N SER A 125 2.61 10.01 12.97
CA SER A 125 2.82 8.71 13.62
C SER A 125 2.74 7.56 12.61
N SER A 126 3.35 6.41 12.93
CA SER A 126 3.25 5.20 12.11
C SER A 126 1.80 4.76 11.88
N GLU A 127 0.94 4.95 12.89
CA GLU A 127 -0.50 4.71 12.76
C GLU A 127 -1.10 5.58 11.65
N LYS A 128 -0.83 6.89 11.70
CA LYS A 128 -1.35 7.83 10.69
C LYS A 128 -0.76 7.57 9.30
N LEU A 129 0.52 7.24 9.21
CA LEU A 129 1.16 6.79 7.96
C LEU A 129 0.47 5.54 7.41
N SER A 130 0.10 4.57 8.25
CA SER A 130 -0.61 3.37 7.80
C SER A 130 -2.02 3.66 7.29
N ILE A 131 -2.75 4.60 7.91
CA ILE A 131 -4.06 5.08 7.45
C ILE A 131 -3.93 5.73 6.07
N LEU A 132 -2.91 6.56 5.86
CA LEU A 132 -2.66 7.19 4.57
C LEU A 132 -2.24 6.17 3.52
N ALA A 133 -1.28 5.31 3.82
CA ALA A 133 -0.82 4.26 2.90
C ALA A 133 -1.96 3.36 2.43
N ARG A 134 -2.89 2.99 3.33
CA ARG A 134 -4.12 2.23 3.02
C ARG A 134 -4.89 2.87 1.86
N GLN A 135 -5.09 4.19 1.89
CA GLN A 135 -5.86 4.90 0.87
C GLN A 135 -5.21 4.84 -0.52
N GLY A 136 -3.88 4.71 -0.59
CA GLY A 136 -3.17 4.43 -1.84
C GLY A 136 -3.32 2.98 -2.29
N SER A 137 -3.11 2.04 -1.38
CA SER A 137 -3.35 0.60 -1.56
C SER A 137 -3.64 -0.06 -0.21
N GLY A 138 -4.74 -0.81 -0.09
CA GLY A 138 -5.19 -1.35 1.20
C GLY A 138 -4.12 -2.14 1.98
N SER A 139 -3.30 -2.94 1.28
CA SER A 139 -2.21 -3.71 1.89
C SER A 139 -0.95 -2.91 2.20
N ALA A 140 -0.82 -1.68 1.69
CA ALA A 140 0.34 -0.82 1.96
C ALA A 140 0.42 -0.38 3.42
N ALA A 141 -0.72 -0.32 4.13
CA ALA A 141 -0.75 -0.01 5.55
C ALA A 141 0.19 -0.92 6.36
N ARG A 142 0.23 -2.22 6.03
CA ARG A 142 1.07 -3.19 6.73
C ARG A 142 2.56 -3.03 6.42
N SER A 143 2.92 -2.45 5.28
CA SER A 143 4.31 -2.16 4.88
C SER A 143 4.91 -0.93 5.58
N ILE A 144 4.17 -0.28 6.49
CA ILE A 144 4.71 0.77 7.37
C ILE A 144 5.53 0.17 8.53
N TYR A 145 5.32 -1.11 8.86
CA TYR A 145 5.95 -1.80 9.98
C TYR A 145 6.78 -3.01 9.52
N GLY A 146 7.79 -3.37 10.32
CA GLY A 146 8.56 -4.61 10.20
C GLY A 146 7.89 -5.81 10.90
N GLY A 147 8.44 -7.00 10.72
CA GLY A 147 7.98 -8.22 11.40
C GLY A 147 6.60 -8.70 10.98
N PHE A 148 5.75 -9.03 11.96
CA PHE A 148 4.36 -9.46 11.77
C PHE A 148 3.41 -8.29 12.02
N VAL A 149 2.54 -8.04 11.06
CA VAL A 149 1.72 -6.83 11.04
C VAL A 149 0.27 -7.20 10.75
N GLU A 150 -0.63 -6.76 11.62
CA GLU A 150 -2.07 -6.86 11.42
C GLU A 150 -2.58 -5.57 10.77
N MET A 151 -3.47 -5.69 9.79
CA MET A 151 -4.34 -4.62 9.32
C MET A 151 -5.69 -4.76 9.98
N LYS A 152 -6.01 -3.85 10.91
CA LYS A 152 -7.35 -3.78 11.51
C LYS A 152 -8.35 -3.37 10.44
N LYS A 153 -9.50 -4.04 10.40
CA LYS A 153 -10.56 -3.63 9.47
C LYS A 153 -11.18 -2.28 9.83
N GLY A 154 -11.20 -1.94 11.12
CA GLY A 154 -11.99 -0.84 11.67
C GLY A 154 -13.49 -1.04 11.43
N GLU A 155 -14.30 -0.11 11.90
CA GLU A 155 -15.76 -0.08 11.79
C GLU A 155 -16.26 1.32 11.41
N LEU A 156 -15.45 2.35 11.66
CA LEU A 156 -15.86 3.73 11.38
C LEU A 156 -15.94 4.01 9.88
N PRO A 157 -16.98 4.75 9.41
CA PRO A 157 -17.14 5.10 8.00
C PRO A 157 -16.01 5.97 7.43
N ASP A 158 -15.37 6.79 8.27
CA ASP A 158 -14.22 7.62 7.86
C ASP A 158 -12.91 6.82 7.81
N GLY A 159 -12.92 5.58 8.31
CA GLY A 159 -11.77 4.69 8.37
C GLY A 159 -10.66 5.15 9.30
N SER A 160 -10.94 6.01 10.27
CA SER A 160 -9.95 6.47 11.24
C SER A 160 -9.42 5.33 12.14
N ASP A 161 -10.19 4.26 12.30
CA ASP A 161 -9.86 3.06 13.09
C ASP A 161 -9.38 1.86 12.25
N ALA A 162 -9.26 2.03 10.93
CA ALA A 162 -8.78 1.00 10.01
C ALA A 162 -7.29 1.20 9.70
N TYR A 163 -6.42 0.78 10.60
CA TYR A 163 -4.97 1.00 10.52
C TYR A 163 -4.18 -0.27 10.81
N ALA A 164 -2.89 -0.25 10.46
CA ALA A 164 -2.01 -1.38 10.72
C ALA A 164 -1.34 -1.26 12.09
N ILE A 165 -1.15 -2.39 12.77
CA ILE A 165 -0.41 -2.52 14.02
C ILE A 165 0.68 -3.57 13.88
N GLN A 166 1.84 -3.30 14.47
CA GLN A 166 2.90 -4.28 14.60
C GLN A 166 2.54 -5.24 15.74
N LEU A 167 2.38 -6.52 15.43
CA LEU A 167 2.17 -7.57 16.42
C LEU A 167 3.51 -7.99 17.04
N TYR A 168 4.51 -8.17 16.19
CA TYR A 168 5.86 -8.56 16.56
C TYR A 168 6.86 -7.89 15.60
N ASP A 169 7.99 -7.45 16.12
CA ASP A 169 9.06 -6.87 15.29
C ASP A 169 9.81 -7.93 14.48
N GLU A 170 10.70 -7.48 13.60
CA GLU A 170 11.54 -8.33 12.76
C GLU A 170 12.56 -9.19 13.53
N ASN A 171 12.77 -8.92 14.83
CA ASN A 171 13.70 -9.68 15.68
C ASN A 171 13.00 -10.80 16.46
N TYR A 172 11.66 -10.80 16.50
CA TYR A 172 10.87 -11.78 17.23
C TYR A 172 11.10 -13.23 16.75
N TRP A 173 11.15 -13.45 15.44
CA TRP A 173 11.29 -14.78 14.85
C TRP A 173 12.24 -14.76 13.66
N ASN A 174 13.35 -15.48 13.76
CA ASN A 174 14.25 -15.72 12.64
C ASN A 174 13.62 -16.71 11.64
N LEU A 175 12.81 -16.19 10.74
CA LEU A 175 12.04 -16.94 9.74
C LEU A 175 12.39 -16.44 8.33
N ASP A 176 12.58 -17.38 7.41
CA ASP A 176 12.80 -17.10 5.99
C ASP A 176 11.58 -17.53 5.16
N MET A 177 11.27 -16.74 4.13
CA MET A 177 10.23 -17.07 3.14
C MET A 177 10.85 -17.28 1.77
N LEU A 178 10.75 -18.52 1.27
CA LEU A 178 11.12 -18.83 -0.10
C LEU A 178 9.94 -18.51 -1.03
N ILE A 179 10.20 -17.65 -2.01
CA ILE A 179 9.22 -17.27 -3.04
C ILE A 179 9.56 -17.97 -4.34
N LEU A 180 8.68 -18.87 -4.77
CA LEU A 180 8.81 -19.57 -6.05
C LEU A 180 8.06 -18.80 -7.13
N ILE A 181 8.81 -18.13 -8.02
CA ILE A 181 8.24 -17.39 -9.15
C ILE A 181 7.84 -18.40 -10.22
N THR A 182 6.53 -18.52 -10.46
CA THR A 182 5.97 -19.39 -11.50
C THR A 182 5.69 -18.68 -12.81
N SER A 183 5.58 -17.35 -12.79
CA SER A 183 5.46 -16.48 -13.96
C SER A 183 5.88 -15.06 -13.60
N GLU A 184 6.52 -14.36 -14.54
CA GLU A 184 6.86 -12.93 -14.44
C GLU A 184 5.90 -12.05 -15.24
N GLU A 185 4.93 -12.65 -15.93
CA GLU A 185 3.95 -11.92 -16.71
C GLU A 185 2.99 -11.12 -15.82
N GLU A 186 2.51 -10.00 -16.33
CA GLU A 186 1.51 -9.21 -15.63
C GLU A 186 0.19 -9.99 -15.51
N LYS A 187 -0.44 -9.89 -14.34
CA LYS A 187 -1.73 -10.54 -14.08
C LYS A 187 -2.83 -9.95 -14.98
N GLU A 188 -3.54 -10.83 -15.68
CA GLU A 188 -4.71 -10.44 -16.49
C GLU A 188 -5.82 -9.80 -15.64
N ILE A 189 -6.05 -10.32 -14.43
CA ILE A 189 -7.04 -9.79 -13.48
C ILE A 189 -6.32 -9.13 -12.30
N SER A 190 -6.45 -7.80 -12.21
CA SER A 190 -5.94 -7.05 -11.06
C SER A 190 -6.65 -7.46 -9.76
N SER A 191 -5.94 -7.42 -8.63
CA SER A 191 -6.53 -7.77 -7.32
C SER A 191 -7.78 -6.94 -7.00
N THR A 192 -7.79 -5.65 -7.34
CA THR A 192 -8.98 -4.80 -7.13
C THR A 192 -10.19 -5.31 -7.91
N ARG A 193 -10.01 -5.69 -9.19
CA ARG A 193 -11.09 -6.24 -10.02
C ARG A 193 -11.52 -7.61 -9.50
N GLY A 194 -10.56 -8.47 -9.16
CA GLY A 194 -10.81 -9.81 -8.63
C GLY A 194 -11.60 -9.78 -7.32
N MET A 195 -11.18 -8.97 -6.36
CA MET A 195 -11.86 -8.80 -5.07
C MET A 195 -13.29 -8.29 -5.23
N LYS A 196 -13.50 -7.31 -6.12
CA LYS A 196 -14.83 -6.79 -6.42
C LYS A 196 -15.72 -7.87 -7.01
N LEU A 197 -15.23 -8.60 -8.02
CA LEU A 197 -15.97 -9.68 -8.66
C LEU A 197 -16.31 -10.79 -7.66
N THR A 198 -15.37 -11.19 -6.80
CA THR A 198 -15.64 -12.17 -5.74
C THR A 198 -16.75 -11.69 -4.81
N ALA A 199 -16.70 -10.44 -4.37
CA ALA A 199 -17.72 -9.87 -3.48
C ALA A 199 -19.11 -9.83 -4.12
N GLU A 200 -19.19 -9.59 -5.43
CA GLU A 200 -20.44 -9.49 -6.18
C GLU A 200 -21.04 -10.85 -6.58
N THR A 201 -20.20 -11.87 -6.79
CA THR A 201 -20.64 -13.11 -7.49
C THR A 201 -20.38 -14.40 -6.73
N SER A 202 -19.49 -14.42 -5.74
CA SER A 202 -19.19 -15.66 -5.02
C SER A 202 -20.27 -15.96 -3.96
N PRO A 203 -20.92 -17.14 -4.00
CA PRO A 203 -21.89 -17.53 -2.98
C PRO A 203 -21.26 -17.76 -1.59
N TYR A 204 -19.93 -17.91 -1.54
CA TYR A 204 -19.19 -18.15 -0.30
C TYR A 204 -18.67 -16.87 0.36
N TYR A 205 -18.74 -15.71 -0.33
CA TYR A 205 -18.07 -14.50 0.14
C TYR A 205 -18.62 -14.01 1.49
N SER A 206 -19.95 -13.97 1.65
CA SER A 206 -20.55 -13.51 2.92
C SER A 206 -20.17 -14.40 4.10
N ALA A 207 -20.18 -15.72 3.94
CA ALA A 207 -19.80 -16.67 4.98
C ALA A 207 -18.30 -16.55 5.33
N TRP A 208 -17.45 -16.36 4.33
CA TRP A 208 -16.02 -16.14 4.54
C TRP A 208 -15.74 -14.81 5.29
N VAL A 209 -16.41 -13.72 4.91
CA VAL A 209 -16.28 -12.44 5.65
C VAL A 209 -16.70 -12.59 7.11
N GLN A 210 -17.78 -13.32 7.39
CA GLN A 210 -18.29 -13.53 8.75
C GLN A 210 -17.37 -14.39 9.63
N SER A 211 -16.61 -15.32 9.03
CA SER A 211 -15.69 -16.21 9.76
C SER A 211 -14.25 -15.69 9.83
N SER A 212 -13.90 -14.67 9.04
CA SER A 212 -12.52 -14.18 8.92
C SER A 212 -11.90 -13.64 10.22
N GLU A 213 -12.70 -13.25 11.21
CA GLU A 213 -12.18 -12.78 12.50
C GLU A 213 -11.60 -13.92 13.35
N ASP A 214 -12.05 -15.16 13.15
CA ASP A 214 -11.55 -16.33 13.88
C ASP A 214 -10.10 -16.68 13.48
N ASP A 215 -9.62 -16.13 12.36
CA ASP A 215 -8.26 -16.35 11.83
C ASP A 215 -7.24 -15.31 12.33
N LEU A 216 -7.65 -14.26 13.06
CA LEU A 216 -6.80 -13.13 13.49
C LEU A 216 -6.15 -13.34 14.86
#